data_AF-A0A5B8R9B3-F1
#
_entry.id   AF-A0A5B8R9B3-F1
#
_cell.length_a   1.000
_cell.length_b   1.000
_cell.length_c   1.000
_cell.angle_alpha   90.00
_cell.angle_beta   90.00
_cell.angle_gamma   90.00
#
_symmetry.space_group_name_H-M   'P 1'
#
loop_
_entity.id
_entity.type
_entity.pdbx_description
1 polymer ?
#
loop_
_entity_poly.entity_id
_entity_poly.type
_entity_poly.pdbx_seq_one_letter_code
_entity_poly.pdbx_strand_id
1 'polypeptide(L)'
;MSLFRNLTIQARILLVCLLPLALVTAAIVAASANSLQDQGAKDIAELRDSLINARKESLRNLVDTAVSAIRPIYENAGPDDTQAKERVKSIVRSMDYGDNGYIYVYSYDGTARVLRPKPELEGQNLWDLKMDNGEYLIRELIADAKEGGAFYRYRWDNPATGNEEPKLSFTTGLDKWNWMIGTGVYLNDVEANVAAAREAVNTNVRREVLVTALSGIAAFALIAVIAVIMTRRIVGPIRETSRAMHEIAEGEGDLTQRLPVAREDEVGELARQFNAFVAKVQDTLRDVRGTTDQLASAAEELSQVAAQTRSNVDSQSQETDHIASAINEMTATVQEISRNAGTVQESARDADERAREGDGVVQENHTAMETLAEDISSTSTAVSQLAERSREIETVLDVIHDVTEQTNLLALNAAIEAARAGEQGRGFAVVAEEVRALAKRSSESADRIRTIIEGLVADTRTAVSTMERSQERSQSSLERSHQAREALQSIATAVSEIHEQITQIATAAEEQGQVAEELNRNVSGIVEAAGQSSEGVQQTSQASGELSRMGEQLRAAVSRFRV
;
A
#
# COMPACT_ATOMS: atom_id res chain seq x y z
N MET A 1 -15.98 45.92 -2.59
CA MET A 1 -15.62 44.69 -1.84
C MET A 1 -14.27 44.07 -2.24
N SER A 2 -13.66 44.38 -3.39
CA SER A 2 -12.35 43.82 -3.78
C SER A 2 -11.17 44.28 -2.91
N LEU A 3 -11.23 45.52 -2.38
CA LEU A 3 -10.17 46.10 -1.53
C LEU A 3 -9.92 45.34 -0.22
N PHE A 4 -10.94 44.68 0.35
CA PHE A 4 -10.77 43.92 1.59
C PHE A 4 -10.03 42.60 1.39
N ARG A 5 -10.04 42.02 0.18
CA ARG A 5 -9.56 40.64 -0.04
C ARG A 5 -8.05 40.48 0.06
N ASN A 6 -7.29 41.54 -0.25
CA ASN A 6 -5.82 41.50 -0.24
C ASN A 6 -5.19 42.04 1.07
N LEU A 7 -6.02 42.49 2.01
CA LEU A 7 -5.54 42.97 3.31
C LEU A 7 -5.26 41.79 4.26
N THR A 8 -4.19 41.91 5.05
CA THR A 8 -3.89 40.96 6.14
C THR A 8 -5.03 40.95 7.16
N ILE A 9 -5.20 39.83 7.88
CA ILE A 9 -6.23 39.71 8.94
C ILE A 9 -6.11 40.86 9.95
N GLN A 10 -4.88 41.25 10.29
CA GLN A 10 -4.58 42.41 11.13
C GLN A 10 -5.13 43.72 10.56
N ALA A 11 -4.88 44.00 9.28
CA ALA A 11 -5.38 45.21 8.63
C ALA A 11 -6.91 45.22 8.55
N ARG A 12 -7.56 44.07 8.32
CA ARG A 12 -9.03 43.98 8.31
C ARG A 12 -9.64 44.27 9.68
N ILE A 13 -9.12 43.68 10.75
CA ILE A 13 -9.62 43.88 12.11
C ILE A 13 -9.49 45.37 12.51
N LEU A 14 -8.32 45.96 12.28
CA LEU A 14 -8.10 47.38 12.61
C LEU A 14 -9.02 48.31 11.81
N LEU A 15 -9.22 48.04 10.51
CA LEU A 15 -10.05 48.88 9.65
C LEU A 15 -11.54 48.76 10.03
N VAL A 16 -12.04 47.56 10.35
CA VAL A 16 -13.42 47.35 10.79
C VAL A 16 -13.68 47.97 12.17
N CYS A 17 -12.72 47.97 13.09
CA CYS A 17 -12.90 48.56 14.42
C CYS A 17 -12.75 50.09 14.43
N LEU A 18 -11.77 50.63 13.69
CA LEU A 18 -11.39 52.05 13.81
C LEU A 18 -12.08 52.97 12.81
N LEU A 19 -12.36 52.50 11.59
CA LEU A 19 -12.98 53.34 10.56
C LEU A 19 -14.40 53.79 10.96
N PRO A 20 -15.30 52.90 11.42
CA PRO A 20 -16.64 53.32 11.82
C PRO A 20 -16.60 54.26 13.03
N LEU A 21 -15.71 54.00 13.99
CA LEU A 21 -15.55 54.83 15.17
C LEU A 21 -15.07 56.25 14.82
N ALA A 22 -14.10 56.38 13.91
CA ALA A 22 -13.62 57.67 13.44
C ALA A 22 -14.74 58.44 12.72
N LEU A 23 -15.51 57.76 11.85
CA LEU A 23 -16.63 58.37 11.13
C LEU A 23 -17.75 58.84 12.08
N VAL A 24 -18.14 57.99 13.04
CA VAL A 24 -19.16 58.34 14.05
C VAL A 24 -18.70 59.50 14.92
N THR A 25 -17.44 59.50 15.36
CA THR A 25 -16.87 60.59 16.17
C THR A 25 -16.87 61.91 15.40
N ALA A 26 -16.42 61.90 14.14
CA ALA A 26 -16.44 63.09 13.29
C ALA A 26 -17.86 63.61 13.05
N ALA A 27 -18.83 62.71 12.82
CA ALA A 27 -20.24 63.06 12.66
C ALA A 27 -20.82 63.70 13.94
N ILE A 28 -20.52 63.16 15.13
CA ILE A 28 -20.97 63.71 16.41
C ILE A 28 -20.39 65.10 16.65
N VAL A 29 -19.08 65.29 16.39
CA VAL A 29 -18.43 66.61 16.55
C VAL A 29 -19.03 67.64 15.60
N ALA A 30 -19.26 67.26 14.33
CA ALA A 30 -19.88 68.15 13.34
C ALA A 30 -21.33 68.51 13.71
N ALA A 31 -22.13 67.53 14.15
CA ALA A 31 -23.50 67.75 14.58
C ALA A 31 -23.58 68.65 15.83
N SER A 32 -22.71 68.42 16.83
CA SER A 32 -22.61 69.23 18.04
C SER A 32 -22.23 70.68 17.72
N ALA A 33 -21.22 70.88 16.85
CA ALA A 33 -20.79 72.22 16.42
C ALA A 33 -21.93 72.98 15.72
N ASN A 34 -22.66 72.33 14.80
CA ASN A 34 -23.79 72.93 14.10
C ASN A 34 -24.93 73.28 15.06
N SER A 35 -25.30 72.36 15.96
CA SER A 35 -26.38 72.57 16.93
C SER A 35 -26.08 73.71 17.90
N LEU A 36 -24.84 73.81 18.37
CA LEU A 36 -24.41 74.85 19.31
C LEU A 36 -24.31 76.23 18.65
N GLN A 37 -23.93 76.30 17.36
CA GLN A 37 -23.96 77.56 16.61
C GLN A 37 -25.39 78.04 16.35
N ASP A 38 -26.30 77.13 15.98
CA ASP A 38 -27.70 77.48 15.72
C ASP A 38 -28.40 77.96 17.00
N GLN A 39 -28.16 77.27 18.13
CA GLN A 39 -28.69 77.70 19.43
C GLN A 39 -28.11 79.04 19.88
N GLY A 40 -26.78 79.21 19.77
CA GLY A 40 -26.13 80.46 20.13
C GLY A 40 -26.61 81.67 19.32
N ALA A 41 -26.96 81.48 18.05
CA ALA A 41 -27.53 82.52 17.21
C ALA A 41 -28.93 82.93 17.67
N LYS A 42 -29.78 81.98 18.07
CA LYS A 42 -31.13 82.22 18.60
C LYS A 42 -31.09 82.97 19.93
N ASP A 43 -30.27 82.51 20.87
CA ASP A 43 -30.15 83.12 22.20
C ASP A 43 -29.71 84.61 22.11
N ILE A 44 -28.80 84.93 21.18
CA ILE A 44 -28.35 86.31 20.94
C ILE A 44 -29.47 87.17 20.34
N ALA A 45 -30.25 86.62 19.41
CA ALA A 45 -31.37 87.34 18.79
C ALA A 45 -32.47 87.65 19.83
N GLU A 46 -32.84 86.67 20.65
CA GLU A 46 -33.83 86.85 21.73
C GLU A 46 -33.38 87.89 22.77
N LEU A 47 -32.09 87.86 23.17
CA LEU A 47 -31.54 88.85 24.08
C LEU A 47 -31.63 90.27 23.50
N ARG A 48 -31.31 90.44 22.21
CA ARG A 48 -31.39 91.75 21.54
C ARG A 48 -32.82 92.27 21.52
N ASP A 49 -33.78 91.43 21.16
CA ASP A 49 -35.19 91.80 21.09
C ASP A 49 -35.75 92.16 22.48
N SER A 50 -35.38 91.39 23.50
CA SER A 50 -35.75 91.67 24.89
C SER A 50 -35.24 93.04 25.36
N LEU A 51 -33.97 93.35 25.10
CA LEU A 51 -33.37 94.64 25.47
C LEU A 51 -34.02 95.83 24.74
N ILE A 52 -34.29 95.71 23.44
CA ILE A 52 -34.96 96.78 22.68
C ILE A 52 -36.41 96.97 23.15
N ASN A 53 -37.15 95.90 23.41
CA ASN A 53 -38.52 96.01 23.90
C ASN A 53 -38.58 96.66 25.29
N ALA A 54 -37.66 96.33 26.21
CA ALA A 54 -37.54 97.01 27.48
C ALA A 54 -37.26 98.52 27.33
N ARG A 55 -36.43 98.91 26.34
CA ARG A 55 -36.18 100.33 26.03
C ARG A 55 -37.41 101.04 25.47
N LYS A 56 -38.18 100.38 24.59
CA LYS A 56 -39.46 100.92 24.07
C LYS A 56 -40.46 101.16 25.20
N GLU A 57 -40.63 100.19 26.09
CA GLU A 57 -41.56 100.32 27.23
C GLU A 57 -41.15 101.45 28.17
N SER A 58 -39.86 101.54 28.49
CA SER A 58 -39.31 102.64 29.30
C SER A 58 -39.55 104.02 28.67
N LEU A 59 -39.33 104.16 27.35
CA LEU A 59 -39.57 105.41 26.64
C LEU A 59 -41.03 105.87 26.67
N ARG A 60 -41.97 104.95 26.44
CA ARG A 60 -43.41 105.25 26.52
C ARG A 60 -43.77 105.75 27.92
N ASN A 61 -43.32 105.06 28.96
CA ASN A 61 -43.56 105.46 30.35
C ASN A 61 -42.99 106.86 30.67
N LEU A 62 -41.82 107.20 30.13
CA LEU A 62 -41.20 108.52 30.34
C LEU A 62 -41.99 109.65 29.67
N VAL A 63 -42.45 109.44 28.44
CA VAL A 63 -43.31 110.42 27.75
C VAL A 63 -44.66 110.56 28.44
N ASP A 64 -45.29 109.45 28.84
CA ASP A 64 -46.56 109.48 29.58
C ASP A 64 -46.42 110.22 30.92
N THR A 65 -45.28 110.07 31.60
CA THR A 65 -44.96 110.82 32.82
C THR A 65 -44.83 112.32 32.53
N ALA A 66 -44.10 112.69 31.47
CA ALA A 66 -43.95 114.08 31.07
C ALA A 66 -45.29 114.73 30.69
N VAL A 67 -46.12 114.03 29.90
CA VAL A 67 -47.48 114.46 29.53
C VAL A 67 -48.37 114.58 30.78
N SER A 68 -48.30 113.63 31.71
CA SER A 68 -49.08 113.65 32.95
C SER A 68 -48.73 114.84 33.84
N ALA A 69 -47.46 115.17 33.95
CA ALA A 69 -46.99 116.30 34.75
C ALA A 69 -47.45 117.67 34.19
N ILE A 70 -47.61 117.78 32.88
CA ILE A 70 -48.10 119.01 32.24
C ILE A 70 -49.63 119.03 32.09
N ARG A 71 -50.30 117.89 32.24
CA ARG A 71 -51.74 117.68 32.00
C ARG A 71 -52.64 118.70 32.71
N PRO A 72 -52.46 119.01 34.01
CA PRO A 72 -53.33 119.98 34.70
C PRO A 72 -53.24 121.39 34.10
N ILE A 73 -52.09 121.74 33.52
CA ILE A 73 -51.90 123.04 32.86
C ILE A 73 -52.47 122.98 31.45
N TYR A 74 -52.17 121.91 30.71
CA TYR A 74 -52.58 121.73 29.33
C TYR A 74 -54.10 121.62 29.17
N GLU A 75 -54.81 120.93 30.08
CA GLU A 75 -56.27 120.77 30.03
C GLU A 75 -57.02 122.07 30.33
N ASN A 76 -56.57 122.83 31.33
CA ASN A 76 -57.21 124.07 31.77
C ASN A 76 -56.90 125.31 30.90
N ALA A 77 -55.86 125.22 30.06
CA ALA A 77 -55.46 126.29 29.15
C ALA A 77 -56.21 126.25 27.82
N GLY A 78 -56.44 127.45 27.24
CA GLY A 78 -56.90 127.60 25.86
C GLY A 78 -55.80 127.31 24.82
N PRO A 79 -56.16 127.17 23.52
CA PRO A 79 -55.20 126.88 22.46
C PRO A 79 -54.10 127.95 22.29
N ASP A 80 -54.40 129.21 22.63
CA ASP A 80 -53.48 130.36 22.48
C ASP A 80 -52.95 130.91 23.83
N ASP A 81 -53.10 130.16 24.93
CA ASP A 81 -52.62 130.59 26.24
C ASP A 81 -51.08 130.58 26.31
N THR A 82 -50.50 131.77 26.11
CA THR A 82 -49.05 131.95 26.08
C THR A 82 -48.42 131.75 27.46
N GLN A 83 -49.15 132.04 28.55
CA GLN A 83 -48.63 131.91 29.91
C GLN A 83 -48.59 130.44 30.34
N ALA A 84 -49.61 129.65 29.97
CA ALA A 84 -49.62 128.21 30.15
C ALA A 84 -48.53 127.50 29.33
N LYS A 85 -48.36 127.90 28.07
CA LYS A 85 -47.30 127.38 27.18
C LYS A 85 -45.90 127.60 27.78
N GLU A 86 -45.61 128.78 28.35
CA GLU A 86 -44.31 129.02 29.00
C GLU A 86 -44.11 128.22 30.30
N ARG A 87 -45.16 128.04 31.11
CA ARG A 87 -45.08 127.16 32.30
C ARG A 87 -44.77 125.72 31.89
N VAL A 88 -45.41 125.21 30.84
CA VAL A 88 -45.14 123.87 30.31
C VAL A 88 -43.71 123.78 29.79
N LYS A 89 -43.21 124.77 29.02
CA LYS A 89 -41.81 124.77 28.59
C LYS A 89 -40.84 124.70 29.77
N SER A 90 -41.09 125.46 30.84
CA SER A 90 -40.25 125.41 32.04
C SER A 90 -40.28 124.05 32.73
N ILE A 91 -41.44 123.42 32.86
CA ILE A 91 -41.58 122.09 33.47
C ILE A 91 -40.84 121.05 32.62
N VAL A 92 -41.13 121.01 31.33
CA VAL A 92 -40.54 120.02 30.41
C VAL A 92 -39.02 120.20 30.31
N ARG A 93 -38.53 121.45 30.31
CA ARG A 93 -37.10 121.74 30.32
C ARG A 93 -36.40 121.23 31.59
N SER A 94 -37.08 121.19 32.73
CA SER A 94 -36.54 120.68 33.98
C SER A 94 -36.60 119.14 34.11
N MET A 95 -37.25 118.44 33.18
CA MET A 95 -37.34 116.99 33.19
C MET A 95 -36.11 116.36 32.55
N ASP A 96 -35.28 115.76 33.38
CA ASP A 96 -34.23 114.83 32.98
C ASP A 96 -34.40 113.46 33.64
N TYR A 97 -33.75 112.48 33.04
CA TYR A 97 -33.73 111.11 33.55
C TYR A 97 -32.48 110.40 33.06
N GLY A 98 -31.91 109.55 33.91
CA GLY A 98 -30.60 108.97 33.66
C GLY A 98 -29.51 110.04 33.48
N ASP A 99 -28.40 109.65 32.84
CA ASP A 99 -27.23 110.53 32.72
C ASP A 99 -27.37 111.56 31.58
N ASN A 100 -28.25 111.31 30.61
CA ASN A 100 -28.34 112.08 29.36
C ASN A 100 -29.75 112.16 28.76
N GLY A 101 -30.77 111.68 29.47
CA GLY A 101 -32.16 111.75 29.02
C GLY A 101 -32.73 113.16 29.15
N TYR A 102 -33.50 113.58 28.15
CA TYR A 102 -34.16 114.88 28.14
C TYR A 102 -35.46 114.79 27.37
N ILE A 103 -36.46 115.55 27.79
CA ILE A 103 -37.70 115.73 27.03
C ILE A 103 -37.51 116.90 26.06
N TYR A 104 -38.02 116.75 24.84
CA TYR A 104 -38.03 117.80 23.84
C TYR A 104 -39.45 118.05 23.34
N VAL A 105 -39.69 119.28 22.88
CA VAL A 105 -40.98 119.72 22.35
C VAL A 105 -40.73 120.45 21.05
N TYR A 106 -41.45 120.06 20.00
CA TYR A 106 -41.52 120.81 18.74
C TYR A 106 -42.96 121.22 18.49
N SER A 107 -43.20 122.33 17.81
CA SER A 107 -44.52 122.56 17.20
C SER A 107 -44.65 121.77 15.90
N TYR A 108 -45.88 121.55 15.46
CA TYR A 108 -46.23 120.78 14.26
C TYR A 108 -45.76 121.42 12.95
N ASP A 109 -45.28 122.67 13.01
CA ASP A 109 -44.58 123.34 11.92
C ASP A 109 -43.08 123.01 11.87
N GLY A 110 -42.56 122.27 12.85
CA GLY A 110 -41.13 121.94 12.98
C GLY A 110 -40.33 122.87 13.88
N THR A 111 -40.96 123.89 14.49
CA THR A 111 -40.23 124.84 15.35
C THR A 111 -39.92 124.23 16.72
N ALA A 112 -38.65 124.21 17.12
CA ALA A 112 -38.24 123.72 18.43
C ALA A 112 -38.78 124.64 19.55
N ARG A 113 -39.51 124.07 20.50
CA ARG A 113 -40.08 124.80 21.65
C ARG A 113 -39.32 124.53 22.93
N VAL A 114 -38.84 123.30 23.10
CA VAL A 114 -37.96 122.89 24.20
C VAL A 114 -36.94 121.92 23.65
N LEU A 115 -35.66 122.25 23.78
CA LEU A 115 -34.56 121.35 23.45
C LEU A 115 -33.36 121.66 24.36
N ARG A 116 -33.42 121.17 25.60
CA ARG A 116 -32.44 121.48 26.66
C ARG A 116 -30.96 121.29 26.25
N PRO A 117 -30.55 120.20 25.57
CA PRO A 117 -29.13 120.00 25.26
C PRO A 117 -28.60 120.94 24.18
N LYS A 118 -29.49 121.52 23.37
CA LYS A 118 -29.17 122.46 22.30
C LYS A 118 -30.14 123.64 22.34
N PRO A 119 -30.10 124.46 23.41
CA PRO A 119 -31.03 125.57 23.57
C PRO A 119 -30.91 126.59 22.44
N GLU A 120 -29.77 126.65 21.75
CA GLU A 120 -29.54 127.46 20.55
C GLU A 120 -30.47 127.12 19.38
N LEU A 121 -31.03 125.90 19.34
CA LEU A 121 -32.00 125.49 18.32
C LEU A 121 -33.43 125.86 18.69
N GLU A 122 -33.71 126.25 19.94
CA GLU A 122 -35.06 126.66 20.32
C GLU A 122 -35.50 127.93 19.59
N GLY A 123 -36.72 127.91 19.05
CA GLY A 123 -37.25 128.94 18.17
C GLY A 123 -36.86 128.79 16.70
N GLN A 124 -35.90 127.91 16.37
CA GLN A 124 -35.58 127.59 14.97
C GLN A 124 -36.54 126.53 14.42
N ASN A 125 -36.85 126.64 13.14
CA ASN A 125 -37.63 125.65 12.42
C ASN A 125 -36.71 124.55 11.89
N LEU A 126 -36.89 123.33 12.39
CA LEU A 126 -36.09 122.15 12.04
C LEU A 126 -36.85 121.21 11.07
N TRP A 127 -37.88 121.70 10.39
CA TRP A 127 -38.71 120.90 9.48
C TRP A 127 -37.92 120.24 8.33
N ASP A 128 -36.83 120.89 7.89
CA ASP A 128 -35.99 120.42 6.79
C ASP A 128 -34.71 119.70 7.26
N LEU A 129 -34.64 119.32 8.54
CA LEU A 129 -33.50 118.58 9.09
C LEU A 129 -33.44 117.15 8.52
N LYS A 130 -32.51 116.93 7.59
CA LYS A 130 -32.29 115.63 6.93
C LYS A 130 -31.41 114.71 7.75
N MET A 131 -31.78 113.44 7.77
CA MET A 131 -30.97 112.33 8.27
C MET A 131 -30.11 111.71 7.16
N ASP A 132 -29.15 110.87 7.53
CA ASP A 132 -28.28 110.13 6.60
C ASP A 132 -29.04 109.26 5.58
N ASN A 133 -30.25 108.80 5.93
CA ASN A 133 -31.12 108.02 5.05
C ASN A 133 -31.90 108.87 4.04
N GLY A 134 -31.76 110.20 4.08
CA GLY A 134 -32.46 111.15 3.19
C GLY A 134 -33.86 111.57 3.67
N GLU A 135 -34.37 110.98 4.75
CA GLU A 135 -35.64 111.35 5.38
C GLU A 135 -35.48 112.57 6.30
N TYR A 136 -36.59 113.22 6.64
CA TYR A 136 -36.59 114.44 7.46
C TYR A 136 -36.99 114.10 8.89
N LEU A 137 -36.03 114.08 9.83
CA LEU A 137 -36.22 113.59 11.19
C LEU A 137 -37.45 114.20 11.87
N ILE A 138 -37.56 115.53 11.84
CA ILE A 138 -38.62 116.23 12.57
C ILE A 138 -39.99 115.98 11.93
N ARG A 139 -40.06 115.75 10.62
CA ARG A 139 -41.33 115.42 9.94
C ARG A 139 -41.82 114.05 10.36
N GLU A 140 -40.93 113.05 10.39
CA GLU A 140 -41.27 111.69 10.83
C GLU A 140 -41.71 111.68 12.30
N LEU A 141 -40.93 112.34 13.18
CA LEU A 141 -41.29 112.43 14.60
C LEU A 141 -42.64 113.13 14.86
N ILE A 142 -42.97 114.17 14.08
CA ILE A 142 -44.26 114.87 14.15
C ILE A 142 -45.39 114.00 13.57
N ALA A 143 -45.16 113.31 12.45
CA ALA A 143 -46.12 112.40 11.85
C ALA A 143 -46.50 111.29 12.84
N ASP A 144 -45.49 110.65 13.43
CA ASP A 144 -45.64 109.63 14.47
C ASP A 144 -46.40 110.17 15.68
N ALA A 145 -46.10 111.39 16.12
CA ALA A 145 -46.78 112.02 17.25
C ALA A 145 -48.28 112.24 16.98
N LYS A 146 -48.66 112.57 15.74
CA LYS A 146 -50.06 112.79 15.33
C LYS A 146 -50.87 111.51 15.21
N GLU A 147 -50.23 110.38 14.93
CA GLU A 147 -50.89 109.07 14.79
C GLU A 147 -51.05 108.31 16.12
N GLY A 148 -50.93 109.02 17.26
CA GLY A 148 -51.04 108.42 18.60
C GLY A 148 -49.72 107.94 19.21
N GLY A 149 -48.61 108.32 18.57
CA GLY A 149 -47.25 108.10 19.03
C GLY A 149 -46.65 106.78 18.55
N ALA A 150 -45.47 106.87 17.92
CA ALA A 150 -44.70 105.72 17.48
C ALA A 150 -43.23 105.80 17.94
N PHE A 151 -42.52 104.69 17.81
CA PHE A 151 -41.10 104.61 18.10
C PHE A 151 -40.30 104.84 16.83
N TYR A 152 -39.43 105.84 16.84
CA TYR A 152 -38.60 106.16 15.70
C TYR A 152 -37.12 106.03 16.08
N ARG A 153 -36.35 105.32 15.26
CA ARG A 153 -34.91 105.11 15.47
C ARG A 153 -34.14 105.95 14.47
N TYR A 154 -33.25 106.80 14.97
CA TYR A 154 -32.41 107.70 14.18
C TYR A 154 -31.05 107.85 14.86
N ARG A 155 -30.15 108.64 14.28
CA ARG A 155 -28.89 109.02 14.95
C ARG A 155 -29.01 110.46 15.43
N TRP A 156 -28.53 110.71 16.65
CA TRP A 156 -28.54 112.05 17.24
C TRP A 156 -27.33 112.25 18.13
N ASP A 157 -26.88 113.50 18.24
CA ASP A 157 -25.78 113.87 19.13
C ASP A 157 -26.12 113.49 20.57
N ASN A 158 -25.35 112.57 21.13
CA ASN A 158 -25.44 112.19 22.52
C ASN A 158 -24.70 113.24 23.37
N PRO A 159 -25.39 113.98 24.24
CA PRO A 159 -24.77 115.04 25.03
C PRO A 159 -23.73 114.51 26.04
N ALA A 160 -23.79 113.22 26.41
CA ALA A 160 -22.81 112.62 27.32
C ALA A 160 -21.50 112.23 26.63
N THR A 161 -21.55 111.78 25.38
CA THR A 161 -20.36 111.28 24.65
C THR A 161 -19.84 112.26 23.60
N GLY A 162 -20.65 113.25 23.21
CA GLY A 162 -20.33 114.21 22.14
C GLY A 162 -20.37 113.61 20.73
N ASN A 163 -20.73 112.33 20.60
CA ASN A 163 -20.80 111.64 19.32
C ASN A 163 -22.25 111.48 18.87
N GLU A 164 -22.46 111.39 17.57
CA GLU A 164 -23.74 111.04 17.00
C GLU A 164 -23.99 109.54 17.18
N GLU A 165 -25.04 109.17 17.93
CA GLU A 165 -25.30 107.79 18.33
C GLU A 165 -26.73 107.36 17.96
N PRO A 166 -26.96 106.06 17.68
CA PRO A 166 -28.30 105.53 17.46
C PRO A 166 -29.19 105.80 18.67
N LYS A 167 -30.24 106.58 18.45
CA LYS A 167 -31.26 106.98 19.41
C LYS A 167 -32.59 106.39 19.01
N LEU A 168 -33.27 105.79 19.97
CA LEU A 168 -34.68 105.42 19.85
C LEU A 168 -35.50 106.47 20.58
N SER A 169 -36.47 107.07 19.91
CA SER A 169 -37.40 107.98 20.56
C SER A 169 -38.83 107.49 20.52
N PHE A 170 -39.61 107.98 21.46
CA PHE A 170 -41.07 107.95 21.42
C PHE A 170 -41.59 109.37 21.49
N THR A 171 -42.58 109.68 20.68
CA THR A 171 -43.19 111.01 20.58
C THR A 171 -44.70 110.88 20.69
N THR A 172 -45.37 111.92 21.19
CA THR A 172 -46.83 111.98 21.25
C THR A 172 -47.33 113.41 21.06
N GLY A 173 -48.55 113.55 20.55
CA GLY A 173 -49.18 114.81 20.21
C GLY A 173 -49.77 115.55 21.41
N LEU A 174 -49.62 116.86 21.40
CA LEU A 174 -50.34 117.85 22.21
C LEU A 174 -51.13 118.73 21.25
N ASP A 175 -52.15 118.13 20.62
CA ASP A 175 -52.88 118.70 19.49
C ASP A 175 -53.49 120.08 19.73
N LYS A 176 -53.99 120.35 20.96
CA LYS A 176 -54.58 121.65 21.33
C LYS A 176 -53.59 122.81 21.09
N TRP A 177 -52.30 122.56 21.22
CA TRP A 177 -51.24 123.54 21.01
C TRP A 177 -50.47 123.35 19.71
N ASN A 178 -50.86 122.36 18.90
CA ASN A 178 -50.07 121.91 17.75
C ASN A 178 -48.62 121.63 18.14
N TRP A 179 -48.41 121.02 19.32
CA TRP A 179 -47.08 120.65 19.81
C TRP A 179 -46.94 119.14 19.80
N MET A 180 -45.74 118.63 19.60
CA MET A 180 -45.35 117.27 19.92
C MET A 180 -44.43 117.31 21.13
N ILE A 181 -44.56 116.32 22.00
CA ILE A 181 -43.63 116.09 23.10
C ILE A 181 -43.02 114.71 22.93
N GLY A 182 -41.73 114.60 23.14
CA GLY A 182 -41.05 113.34 22.95
C GLY A 182 -39.76 113.24 23.72
N THR A 183 -39.24 112.04 23.76
CA THR A 183 -37.98 111.75 24.42
C THR A 183 -37.30 110.55 23.78
N GLY A 184 -36.01 110.32 24.06
CA GLY A 184 -35.29 109.21 23.46
C GLY A 184 -34.11 108.73 24.28
N VAL A 185 -33.78 107.45 24.12
CA VAL A 185 -32.65 106.75 24.75
C VAL A 185 -31.68 106.27 23.67
N TYR A 186 -30.39 106.33 23.95
CA TYR A 186 -29.35 105.82 23.06
C TYR A 186 -29.23 104.29 23.18
N LEU A 187 -28.89 103.61 22.08
CA LEU A 187 -28.90 102.14 21.99
C LEU A 187 -27.50 101.49 22.04
N ASN A 188 -26.44 102.24 22.32
CA ASN A 188 -25.06 101.73 22.29
C ASN A 188 -24.78 100.69 23.39
N ASP A 189 -25.41 100.83 24.56
CA ASP A 189 -25.33 99.87 25.65
C ASP A 189 -26.01 98.52 25.29
N VAL A 190 -27.11 98.57 24.52
CA VAL A 190 -27.78 97.37 23.99
C VAL A 190 -26.86 96.63 23.02
N GLU A 191 -26.24 97.34 22.08
CA GLU A 191 -25.31 96.72 21.12
C GLU A 191 -24.03 96.21 21.82
N ALA A 192 -23.53 96.91 22.85
CA ALA A 192 -22.41 96.45 23.68
C ALA A 192 -22.74 95.16 24.46
N ASN A 193 -23.93 95.07 25.06
CA ASN A 193 -24.40 93.88 25.79
C ASN A 193 -24.59 92.68 24.85
N VAL A 194 -25.12 92.92 23.64
CA VAL A 194 -25.25 91.89 22.60
C VAL A 194 -23.88 91.40 22.11
N ALA A 195 -22.90 92.29 21.97
CA ALA A 195 -21.52 91.92 21.61
C ALA A 195 -20.85 91.08 22.71
N ALA A 196 -20.98 91.46 23.98
CA ALA A 196 -20.45 90.70 25.11
C ALA A 196 -21.10 89.30 25.23
N ALA A 197 -22.42 89.20 25.03
CA ALA A 197 -23.12 87.92 24.99
C ALA A 197 -22.66 87.03 23.83
N ARG A 198 -22.40 87.62 22.65
CA ARG A 198 -21.86 86.89 21.49
C ARG A 198 -20.48 86.31 21.75
N GLU A 199 -19.62 87.03 22.47
CA GLU A 199 -18.29 86.55 22.84
C GLU A 199 -18.36 85.42 23.89
N ALA A 200 -19.26 85.54 24.87
CA ALA A 200 -19.51 84.48 25.86
C ALA A 200 -20.04 83.18 25.20
N VAL A 201 -21.01 83.30 24.29
CA VAL A 201 -21.55 82.16 23.52
C VAL A 201 -20.45 81.50 22.69
N ASN A 202 -19.65 82.28 21.94
CA ASN A 202 -18.55 81.73 21.14
C ASN A 202 -17.51 80.97 21.99
N THR A 203 -17.23 81.45 23.19
CA THR A 203 -16.31 80.79 24.13
C THR A 203 -16.87 79.47 24.63
N ASN A 204 -18.16 79.44 24.97
CA ASN A 204 -18.86 78.21 25.39
C ASN A 204 -18.95 77.19 24.25
N VAL A 205 -19.29 77.62 23.03
CA VAL A 205 -19.32 76.76 21.83
C VAL A 205 -17.95 76.13 21.59
N ARG A 206 -16.86 76.92 21.65
CA ARG A 206 -15.49 76.39 21.48
C ARG A 206 -15.13 75.37 22.57
N ARG A 207 -15.47 75.65 23.82
CA ARG A 207 -15.20 74.74 24.94
C ARG A 207 -15.93 73.40 24.77
N GLU A 208 -17.21 73.42 24.44
CA GLU A 208 -18.02 72.20 24.27
C GLU A 208 -17.58 71.37 23.05
N VAL A 209 -17.25 72.03 21.94
CA VAL A 209 -16.66 71.37 20.76
C VAL A 209 -15.31 70.73 21.10
N LEU A 210 -14.46 71.42 21.86
CA LEU A 210 -13.16 70.87 22.31
C LEU A 210 -13.35 69.66 23.25
N VAL A 211 -14.26 69.74 24.22
CA VAL A 211 -14.55 68.62 25.14
C VAL A 211 -15.08 67.40 24.39
N THR A 212 -16.00 67.61 23.44
CA THR A 212 -16.56 66.55 22.59
C THR A 212 -15.48 65.93 21.67
N ALA A 213 -14.60 66.74 21.11
CA ALA A 213 -13.49 66.25 20.28
C ALA A 213 -12.48 65.44 21.11
N LEU A 214 -12.12 65.91 22.32
CA LEU A 214 -11.17 65.22 23.20
C LEU A 214 -11.72 63.89 23.73
N SER A 215 -13.00 63.83 24.10
CA SER A 215 -13.64 62.58 24.53
C SER A 215 -13.72 61.57 23.38
N GLY A 216 -14.00 62.04 22.16
CA GLY A 216 -13.94 61.24 20.93
C GLY A 216 -12.55 60.67 20.63
N ILE A 217 -11.50 61.49 20.75
CA ILE A 217 -10.11 61.05 20.60
C ILE A 217 -9.72 60.03 21.66
N ALA A 218 -10.12 60.23 22.92
CA ALA A 218 -9.85 59.29 24.01
C ALA A 218 -10.53 57.93 23.77
N ALA A 219 -11.79 57.92 23.33
CA ALA A 219 -12.51 56.70 22.95
C ALA A 219 -11.84 56.00 21.76
N PHE A 220 -11.39 56.75 20.76
CA PHE A 220 -10.65 56.22 19.61
C PHE A 220 -9.32 55.58 20.04
N ALA A 221 -8.54 56.24 20.89
CA ALA A 221 -7.29 55.71 21.40
C ALA A 221 -7.51 54.42 22.21
N LEU A 222 -8.53 54.38 23.06
CA LEU A 222 -8.88 53.19 23.84
C LEU A 222 -9.24 52.00 22.94
N ILE A 223 -10.11 52.21 21.96
CA ILE A 223 -10.51 51.14 21.02
C ILE A 223 -9.34 50.71 20.14
N ALA A 224 -8.45 51.63 19.75
CA ALA A 224 -7.23 51.29 19.02
C ALA A 224 -6.29 50.39 19.84
N VAL A 225 -6.08 50.70 21.13
CA VAL A 225 -5.27 49.86 22.03
C VAL A 225 -5.89 48.47 22.16
N ILE A 226 -7.20 48.37 22.42
CA ILE A 226 -7.91 47.09 22.54
C ILE A 226 -7.80 46.28 21.23
N ALA A 227 -8.04 46.92 20.08
CA ALA A 227 -7.97 46.27 18.77
C ALA A 227 -6.55 45.74 18.47
N VAL A 228 -5.51 46.49 18.82
CA VAL A 228 -4.11 46.04 18.68
C VAL A 228 -3.80 44.85 19.59
N ILE A 229 -4.25 44.87 20.85
CA ILE A 229 -4.05 43.76 21.79
C ILE A 229 -4.77 42.49 21.31
N MET A 230 -6.05 42.58 20.93
CA MET A 230 -6.81 41.44 20.38
C MET A 230 -6.15 40.90 19.12
N THR A 231 -5.74 41.77 18.20
CA THR A 231 -5.10 41.36 16.96
C THR A 231 -3.80 40.61 17.22
N ARG A 232 -2.95 41.12 18.12
CA ARG A 232 -1.70 40.42 18.51
C ARG A 232 -1.99 39.07 19.16
N ARG A 233 -3.03 38.98 20.00
CA ARG A 233 -3.39 37.72 20.68
C ARG A 233 -3.94 36.66 19.73
N ILE A 234 -4.63 37.04 18.66
CA ILE A 234 -5.23 36.08 17.70
C ILE A 234 -4.26 35.78 16.54
N VAL A 235 -3.73 36.82 15.87
CA VAL A 235 -2.95 36.68 14.64
C VAL A 235 -1.54 36.15 14.90
N GLY A 236 -0.95 36.45 16.06
CA GLY A 236 0.40 35.97 16.42
C GLY A 236 0.51 34.44 16.40
N PRO A 237 -0.25 33.73 17.24
CA PRO A 237 -0.24 32.27 17.27
C PRO A 237 -0.65 31.62 15.93
N ILE A 238 -1.61 32.19 15.20
CA ILE A 238 -1.97 31.67 13.86
C ILE A 238 -0.78 31.74 12.89
N ARG A 239 0.01 32.82 12.95
CA ARG A 239 1.25 32.93 12.15
C ARG A 239 2.32 31.96 12.62
N GLU A 240 2.40 31.65 13.91
CA GLU A 240 3.32 30.64 14.44
C GLU A 240 2.93 29.24 13.97
N THR A 241 1.64 28.86 14.04
CA THR A 241 1.14 27.60 13.46
C THR A 241 1.43 27.53 11.96
N SER A 242 1.16 28.61 11.22
CA SER A 242 1.44 28.68 9.79
C SER A 242 2.93 28.54 9.48
N ARG A 243 3.80 29.13 10.31
CA ARG A 243 5.26 29.02 10.16
C ARG A 243 5.73 27.61 10.47
N ALA A 244 5.27 27.00 11.55
CA ALA A 244 5.59 25.62 11.90
C ALA A 244 5.14 24.64 10.79
N MET A 245 3.94 24.84 10.23
CA MET A 245 3.50 24.06 9.05
C MET A 245 4.39 24.28 7.84
N HIS A 246 4.81 25.52 7.58
CA HIS A 246 5.72 25.84 6.47
C HIS A 246 7.11 25.26 6.68
N GLU A 247 7.67 25.30 7.89
CA GLU A 247 8.96 24.67 8.23
C GLU A 247 8.91 23.14 8.09
N ILE A 248 7.80 22.50 8.44
CA ILE A 248 7.60 21.06 8.21
C ILE A 248 7.47 20.75 6.71
N ALA A 249 6.79 21.61 5.94
CA ALA A 249 6.49 21.37 4.52
C ALA A 249 7.65 21.71 3.56
N GLU A 250 8.39 22.79 3.81
CA GLU A 250 9.48 23.26 2.95
C GLU A 250 10.88 23.09 3.57
N GLY A 251 10.97 22.85 4.88
CA GLY A 251 12.24 22.60 5.57
C GLY A 251 12.65 21.12 5.57
N GLU A 252 13.44 20.71 6.56
CA GLU A 252 13.93 19.32 6.73
C GLU A 252 12.88 18.36 7.31
N GLY A 253 11.59 18.72 7.29
CA GLY A 253 10.53 17.87 7.84
C GLY A 253 10.74 17.54 9.31
N ASP A 254 11.13 18.52 10.13
CA ASP A 254 11.36 18.31 11.57
C ASP A 254 10.04 18.18 12.32
N LEU A 255 9.60 16.93 12.49
CA LEU A 255 8.38 16.58 13.19
C LEU A 255 8.59 16.52 14.71
N THR A 256 9.78 16.81 15.24
CA THR A 256 10.00 16.88 16.70
C THR A 256 9.47 18.19 17.30
N GLN A 257 9.22 19.20 16.46
CA GLN A 257 8.68 20.49 16.90
C GLN A 257 7.24 20.36 17.41
N ARG A 258 6.90 21.17 18.43
CA ARG A 258 5.55 21.27 19.00
C ARG A 258 5.19 22.73 19.22
N LEU A 259 3.93 23.08 18.99
CA LEU A 259 3.39 24.39 19.31
C LEU A 259 3.06 24.47 20.81
N PRO A 260 3.38 25.57 21.50
CA PRO A 260 3.03 25.75 22.90
C PRO A 260 1.51 25.88 23.07
N VAL A 261 0.90 25.00 23.88
CA VAL A 261 -0.52 25.06 24.23
C VAL A 261 -0.68 25.94 25.47
N ALA A 262 -0.66 27.26 25.29
CA ALA A 262 -0.74 28.23 26.39
C ALA A 262 -2.17 28.69 26.73
N ARG A 263 -3.19 28.25 25.98
CA ARG A 263 -4.56 28.76 26.08
C ARG A 263 -5.61 27.67 25.91
N GLU A 264 -6.81 27.97 26.38
CA GLU A 264 -7.99 27.11 26.28
C GLU A 264 -9.01 27.56 25.22
N ASP A 265 -8.71 28.64 24.50
CA ASP A 265 -9.51 29.17 23.39
C ASP A 265 -9.30 28.37 22.08
N GLU A 266 -9.95 28.81 21.01
CA GLU A 266 -9.87 28.19 19.68
C GLU A 266 -8.42 28.16 19.13
N VAL A 267 -7.60 29.11 19.56
CA VAL A 267 -6.18 29.17 19.21
C VAL A 267 -5.39 28.08 19.95
N GLY A 268 -5.68 27.87 21.23
CA GLY A 268 -5.14 26.76 22.01
C GLY A 268 -5.57 25.39 21.46
N GLU A 269 -6.82 25.26 21.02
CA GLU A 269 -7.32 24.05 20.37
C GLU A 269 -6.61 23.79 19.03
N LEU A 270 -6.38 24.81 18.22
CA LEU A 270 -5.59 24.68 16.98
C LEU A 270 -4.17 24.16 17.26
N ALA A 271 -3.51 24.65 18.30
CA ALA A 271 -2.19 24.16 18.70
C ALA A 271 -2.22 22.70 19.18
N ARG A 272 -3.25 22.29 19.95
CA ARG A 272 -3.45 20.89 20.35
C ARG A 272 -3.65 19.96 19.15
N GLN A 273 -4.53 20.33 18.23
CA GLN A 273 -4.82 19.53 17.03
C GLN A 273 -3.61 19.45 16.10
N PHE A 274 -2.86 20.53 15.95
CA PHE A 274 -1.59 20.51 15.22
C PHE A 274 -0.60 19.53 15.86
N ASN A 275 -0.40 19.60 17.18
CA ASN A 275 0.51 18.68 17.89
C ASN A 275 0.08 17.21 17.78
N ALA A 276 -1.23 16.94 17.84
CA ALA A 276 -1.79 15.61 17.65
C ALA A 276 -1.56 15.09 16.23
N PHE A 277 -1.74 15.95 15.21
CA PHE A 277 -1.42 15.63 13.82
C PHE A 277 0.06 15.29 13.65
N VAL A 278 0.97 16.13 14.15
CA VAL A 278 2.42 15.90 14.07
C VAL A 278 2.81 14.60 14.77
N ALA A 279 2.27 14.32 15.96
CA ALA A 279 2.52 13.07 16.67
C ALA A 279 2.07 11.85 15.86
N LYS A 280 0.88 11.91 15.24
CA LYS A 280 0.38 10.81 14.40
C LYS A 280 1.24 10.57 13.17
N VAL A 281 1.74 11.63 12.53
CA VAL A 281 2.68 11.53 11.41
C VAL A 281 4.02 10.94 11.88
N GLN A 282 4.54 11.36 13.04
CA GLN A 282 5.75 10.77 13.60
C GLN A 282 5.62 9.27 13.82
N ASP A 283 4.56 8.82 14.50
CA ASP A 283 4.36 7.39 14.77
C ASP A 283 4.23 6.60 13.47
N THR A 284 3.50 7.13 12.48
CA THR A 284 3.37 6.51 11.17
C THR A 284 4.73 6.37 10.47
N LEU A 285 5.60 7.38 10.53
CA LEU A 285 6.95 7.30 9.95
C LEU A 285 7.87 6.33 10.70
N ARG A 286 7.73 6.20 12.02
CA ARG A 286 8.44 5.18 12.82
C ARG A 286 8.00 3.78 12.41
N ASP A 287 6.71 3.56 12.25
CA ASP A 287 6.16 2.28 11.79
C ASP A 287 6.68 1.94 10.38
N VAL A 288 6.60 2.89 9.44
CA VAL A 288 7.12 2.69 8.06
C VAL A 288 8.61 2.38 8.10
N ARG A 289 9.42 3.07 8.92
CA ARG A 289 10.84 2.75 9.08
C ARG A 289 11.04 1.31 9.57
N GLY A 290 10.30 0.89 10.59
CA GLY A 290 10.35 -0.48 11.11
C GLY A 290 9.97 -1.53 10.05
N THR A 291 8.90 -1.30 9.31
CA THR A 291 8.48 -2.20 8.21
C THR A 291 9.49 -2.20 7.06
N THR A 292 10.17 -1.08 6.80
CA THR A 292 11.23 -0.99 5.78
C THR A 292 12.45 -1.81 6.17
N ASP A 293 12.88 -1.74 7.43
CA ASP A 293 14.00 -2.55 7.93
C ASP A 293 13.64 -4.06 7.87
N GLN A 294 12.39 -4.43 8.19
CA GLN A 294 11.90 -5.81 8.02
C GLN A 294 11.89 -6.25 6.55
N LEU A 295 11.46 -5.38 5.64
CA LEU A 295 11.46 -5.66 4.19
C LEU A 295 12.87 -5.90 3.67
N ALA A 296 13.86 -5.10 4.11
CA ALA A 296 15.25 -5.29 3.75
C ALA A 296 15.79 -6.64 4.22
N SER A 297 15.55 -7.02 5.48
CA SER A 297 15.93 -8.33 6.02
C SER A 297 15.27 -9.48 5.26
N ALA A 298 13.98 -9.38 4.95
CA ALA A 298 13.26 -10.41 4.19
C ALA A 298 13.78 -10.55 2.76
N ALA A 299 14.16 -9.44 2.10
CA ALA A 299 14.76 -9.47 0.78
C ALA A 299 16.14 -10.14 0.79
N GLU A 300 16.95 -9.90 1.83
CA GLU A 300 18.25 -10.54 1.98
C GLU A 300 18.12 -12.05 2.27
N GLU A 301 17.17 -12.44 3.12
CA GLU A 301 16.82 -13.85 3.38
C GLU A 301 16.38 -14.56 2.10
N LEU A 302 15.48 -13.94 1.32
CA LEU A 302 15.05 -14.50 0.02
C LEU A 302 16.22 -14.63 -0.97
N SER A 303 17.14 -13.68 -0.99
CA SER A 303 18.35 -13.77 -1.82
C SER A 303 19.24 -14.94 -1.41
N GLN A 304 19.40 -15.18 -0.10
CA GLN A 304 20.16 -16.31 0.43
C GLN A 304 19.49 -17.65 0.09
N VAL A 305 18.17 -17.75 0.27
CA VAL A 305 17.38 -18.93 -0.09
C VAL A 305 17.45 -19.21 -1.59
N ALA A 306 17.39 -18.17 -2.44
CA ALA A 306 17.55 -18.31 -3.88
C ALA A 306 18.96 -18.84 -4.23
N ALA A 307 20.02 -18.31 -3.62
CA ALA A 307 21.38 -18.78 -3.85
C ALA A 307 21.58 -20.25 -3.41
N GLN A 308 21.04 -20.63 -2.25
CA GLN A 308 21.09 -22.01 -1.78
C GLN A 308 20.32 -22.95 -2.70
N THR A 309 19.11 -22.55 -3.11
CA THR A 309 18.28 -23.35 -4.03
C THR A 309 18.98 -23.53 -5.38
N ARG A 310 19.68 -22.50 -5.90
CA ARG A 310 20.50 -22.64 -7.11
C ARG A 310 21.55 -23.75 -6.96
N SER A 311 22.33 -23.71 -5.88
CA SER A 311 23.35 -24.73 -5.60
C SER A 311 22.76 -26.14 -5.51
N ASN A 312 21.55 -26.26 -4.96
CA ASN A 312 20.86 -27.54 -4.86
C ASN A 312 20.40 -28.03 -6.24
N VAL A 313 19.86 -27.15 -7.08
CA VAL A 313 19.48 -27.47 -8.47
C VAL A 313 20.70 -27.90 -9.29
N ASP A 314 21.84 -27.23 -9.14
CA ASP A 314 23.08 -27.60 -9.83
C ASP A 314 23.58 -29.00 -9.40
N SER A 315 23.51 -29.29 -8.10
CA SER A 315 23.88 -30.61 -7.57
C SER A 315 22.91 -31.70 -8.04
N GLN A 316 21.62 -31.40 -8.04
CA GLN A 316 20.59 -32.31 -8.55
C GLN A 316 20.78 -32.60 -10.04
N SER A 317 21.18 -31.61 -10.85
CA SER A 317 21.50 -31.83 -12.27
C SER A 317 22.63 -32.83 -12.45
N GLN A 318 23.72 -32.70 -11.68
CA GLN A 318 24.86 -33.62 -11.75
C GLN A 318 24.47 -35.04 -11.34
N GLU A 319 23.69 -35.18 -10.26
CA GLU A 319 23.20 -36.49 -9.82
C GLU A 319 22.27 -37.11 -10.88
N THR A 320 21.47 -36.30 -11.55
CA THR A 320 20.56 -36.76 -12.61
C THR A 320 21.34 -37.25 -13.84
N ASP A 321 22.45 -36.59 -14.21
CA ASP A 321 23.35 -37.05 -15.27
C ASP A 321 24.02 -38.39 -14.91
N HIS A 322 24.38 -38.59 -13.64
CA HIS A 322 24.90 -39.87 -13.14
C HIS A 322 23.85 -40.98 -13.22
N ILE A 323 22.61 -40.71 -12.81
CA ILE A 323 21.51 -41.68 -12.91
C ILE A 323 21.23 -42.01 -14.38
N ALA A 324 21.21 -41.01 -15.27
CA ALA A 324 21.02 -41.23 -16.71
C ALA A 324 22.10 -42.15 -17.29
N SER A 325 23.35 -41.96 -16.88
CA SER A 325 24.47 -42.82 -17.28
C SER A 325 24.30 -44.25 -16.78
N ALA A 326 23.92 -44.41 -15.50
CA ALA A 326 23.66 -45.72 -14.90
C ALA A 326 22.48 -46.46 -15.56
N ILE A 327 21.44 -45.75 -15.99
CA ILE A 327 20.32 -46.34 -16.73
C ILE A 327 20.78 -46.82 -18.11
N ASN A 328 21.59 -46.05 -18.83
CA ASN A 328 22.14 -46.50 -20.12
C ASN A 328 23.00 -47.77 -19.95
N GLU A 329 23.82 -47.84 -18.91
CA GLU A 329 24.60 -49.03 -18.59
C GLU A 329 23.71 -50.22 -18.20
N MET A 330 22.62 -49.96 -17.45
CA MET A 330 21.61 -50.97 -17.11
C MET A 330 20.91 -51.50 -18.37
N THR A 331 20.51 -50.64 -19.31
CA THR A 331 19.90 -51.06 -20.58
C THR A 331 20.87 -51.91 -21.40
N ALA A 332 22.14 -51.55 -21.45
CA ALA A 332 23.16 -52.33 -22.15
C ALA A 332 23.36 -53.72 -21.52
N THR A 333 23.42 -53.79 -20.18
CA THR A 333 23.55 -55.06 -19.46
C THR A 333 22.31 -55.95 -19.58
N VAL A 334 21.10 -55.38 -19.57
CA VAL A 334 19.85 -56.12 -19.85
C VAL A 334 19.88 -56.74 -21.25
N GLN A 335 20.28 -55.97 -22.28
CA GLN A 335 20.41 -56.50 -23.64
C GLN A 335 21.45 -57.63 -23.74
N GLU A 336 22.55 -57.52 -22.99
CA GLU A 336 23.57 -58.56 -22.92
C GLU A 336 23.04 -59.83 -22.24
N ILE A 337 22.29 -59.69 -21.13
CA ILE A 337 21.65 -60.81 -20.44
C ILE A 337 20.65 -61.52 -21.37
N SER A 338 19.79 -60.78 -22.08
CA SER A 338 18.85 -61.37 -23.04
C SER A 338 19.57 -62.13 -24.16
N ARG A 339 20.68 -61.58 -24.68
CA ARG A 339 21.48 -62.27 -25.71
C ARG A 339 22.12 -63.54 -25.16
N ASN A 340 22.72 -63.47 -23.97
CA ASN A 340 23.34 -64.61 -23.31
C ASN A 340 22.32 -65.70 -23.01
N ALA A 341 21.12 -65.34 -22.51
CA ALA A 341 20.02 -66.28 -22.30
C ALA A 341 19.68 -67.04 -23.59
N GLY A 342 19.60 -66.36 -24.73
CA GLY A 342 19.40 -67.01 -26.04
C GLY A 342 20.51 -67.99 -26.41
N THR A 343 21.78 -67.63 -26.21
CA THR A 343 22.92 -68.53 -26.48
C THR A 343 22.94 -69.76 -25.55
N VAL A 344 22.63 -69.57 -24.27
CA VAL A 344 22.55 -70.71 -23.32
C VAL A 344 21.35 -71.61 -23.68
N GLN A 345 20.23 -71.04 -24.14
CA GLN A 345 19.07 -71.83 -24.58
C GLN A 345 19.41 -72.73 -25.76
N GLU A 346 20.15 -72.20 -26.75
CA GLU A 346 20.63 -72.98 -27.90
C GLU A 346 21.60 -74.09 -27.47
N SER A 347 22.52 -73.77 -26.55
CA SER A 347 23.49 -74.74 -26.02
C SER A 347 22.81 -75.86 -25.20
N ALA A 348 21.80 -75.51 -24.40
CA ALA A 348 20.99 -76.48 -23.67
C ALA A 348 20.22 -77.39 -24.64
N ARG A 349 19.67 -76.83 -25.73
CA ARG A 349 18.98 -77.61 -26.76
C ARG A 349 19.90 -78.61 -27.47
N ASP A 350 21.12 -78.21 -27.84
CA ASP A 350 22.14 -79.11 -28.41
C ASP A 350 22.54 -80.21 -27.42
N ALA A 351 22.66 -79.89 -26.12
CA ALA A 351 22.95 -80.88 -25.09
C ALA A 351 21.82 -81.91 -24.89
N ASP A 352 20.55 -81.47 -24.91
CA ASP A 352 19.37 -82.35 -24.83
C ASP A 352 19.29 -83.30 -26.03
N GLU A 353 19.53 -82.78 -27.24
CA GLU A 353 19.56 -83.57 -28.46
C GLU A 353 20.66 -84.64 -28.43
N ARG A 354 21.88 -84.26 -28.04
CA ARG A 354 23.00 -85.22 -27.90
C ARG A 354 22.78 -86.24 -26.80
N ALA A 355 22.14 -85.86 -25.69
CA ALA A 355 21.80 -86.81 -24.63
C ALA A 355 20.79 -87.85 -25.13
N ARG A 356 19.78 -87.44 -25.90
CA ARG A 356 18.80 -88.34 -26.53
C ARG A 356 19.42 -89.23 -27.60
N GLU A 357 20.30 -88.70 -28.45
CA GLU A 357 21.04 -89.52 -29.41
C GLU A 357 21.91 -90.56 -28.70
N GLY A 358 22.61 -90.15 -27.63
CA GLY A 358 23.39 -91.07 -26.78
C GLY A 358 22.54 -92.16 -26.14
N ASP A 359 21.34 -91.82 -25.66
CA ASP A 359 20.39 -92.79 -25.07
C ASP A 359 19.96 -93.82 -26.11
N GLY A 360 19.70 -93.37 -27.36
CA GLY A 360 19.41 -94.24 -28.50
C GLY A 360 20.54 -95.22 -28.80
N VAL A 361 21.80 -94.76 -28.86
CA VAL A 361 22.97 -95.63 -29.10
C VAL A 361 23.15 -96.66 -27.98
N VAL A 362 22.95 -96.25 -26.71
CA VAL A 362 23.03 -97.16 -25.57
C VAL A 362 21.90 -98.20 -25.60
N GLN A 363 20.71 -97.81 -26.05
CA GLN A 363 19.59 -98.73 -26.26
C GLN A 363 19.88 -99.76 -27.36
N GLU A 364 20.43 -99.33 -28.49
CA GLU A 364 20.87 -100.24 -29.56
C GLU A 364 21.93 -101.23 -29.06
N ASN A 365 22.93 -100.75 -28.32
CA ASN A 365 23.97 -101.61 -27.74
C ASN A 365 23.40 -102.62 -26.74
N HIS A 366 22.40 -102.20 -25.94
CA HIS A 366 21.71 -103.10 -25.02
C HIS A 366 21.02 -104.24 -25.76
N THR A 367 20.23 -103.95 -26.79
CA THR A 367 19.58 -104.98 -27.61
C THR A 367 20.61 -105.90 -28.31
N ALA A 368 21.71 -105.34 -28.82
CA ALA A 368 22.79 -106.13 -29.42
C ALA A 368 23.45 -107.09 -28.42
N MET A 369 23.64 -106.67 -27.17
CA MET A 369 24.21 -107.51 -26.11
C MET A 369 23.24 -108.60 -25.64
N GLU A 370 21.93 -108.32 -25.61
CA GLU A 370 20.90 -109.34 -25.35
C GLU A 370 20.92 -110.43 -26.43
N THR A 371 20.93 -110.03 -27.71
CA THR A 371 21.05 -110.98 -28.83
C THR A 371 22.35 -111.78 -28.74
N LEU A 372 23.49 -111.14 -28.42
CA LEU A 372 24.76 -111.84 -28.25
C LEU A 372 24.72 -112.86 -27.09
N ALA A 373 24.05 -112.53 -25.99
CA ALA A 373 23.89 -113.45 -24.86
C ALA A 373 23.05 -114.68 -25.24
N GLU A 374 21.98 -114.49 -26.02
CA GLU A 374 21.17 -115.59 -26.57
C GLU A 374 21.98 -116.48 -27.52
N ASP A 375 22.76 -115.88 -28.44
CA ASP A 375 23.61 -116.60 -29.38
C ASP A 375 24.69 -117.44 -28.66
N ILE A 376 25.33 -116.88 -27.63
CA ILE A 376 26.31 -117.59 -26.80
C ILE A 376 25.65 -118.77 -26.06
N SER A 377 24.46 -118.56 -25.49
CA SER A 377 23.70 -119.62 -24.79
C SER A 377 23.32 -120.77 -25.72
N SER A 378 22.81 -120.44 -26.91
CA SER A 378 22.48 -121.41 -27.97
C SER A 378 23.72 -122.20 -28.41
N THR A 379 24.83 -121.50 -28.65
CA THR A 379 26.10 -122.14 -29.07
C THR A 379 26.67 -123.04 -27.97
N SER A 380 26.61 -122.62 -26.70
CA SER A 380 27.04 -123.42 -25.55
C SER A 380 26.26 -124.73 -25.44
N THR A 381 24.95 -124.67 -25.70
CA THR A 381 24.08 -125.85 -25.74
C THR A 381 24.49 -126.81 -26.87
N ALA A 382 24.73 -126.28 -28.08
CA ALA A 382 25.13 -127.09 -29.24
C ALA A 382 26.51 -127.76 -29.03
N VAL A 383 27.49 -127.05 -28.46
CA VAL A 383 28.80 -127.62 -28.15
C VAL A 383 28.72 -128.65 -27.03
N SER A 384 27.87 -128.43 -26.02
CA SER A 384 27.63 -129.41 -24.95
C SER A 384 27.05 -130.72 -25.49
N GLN A 385 26.10 -130.64 -26.44
CA GLN A 385 25.57 -131.81 -27.15
C GLN A 385 26.63 -132.50 -28.01
N LEU A 386 27.53 -131.76 -28.65
CA LEU A 386 28.66 -132.33 -29.39
C LEU A 386 29.62 -133.08 -28.45
N ALA A 387 29.90 -132.53 -27.27
CA ALA A 387 30.73 -133.19 -26.26
C ALA A 387 30.10 -134.49 -25.73
N GLU A 388 28.76 -134.54 -25.62
CA GLU A 388 28.02 -135.76 -25.24
C GLU A 388 28.07 -136.82 -26.35
N ARG A 389 27.75 -136.44 -27.59
CA ARG A 389 27.87 -137.35 -28.76
C ARG A 389 29.28 -137.89 -28.96
N SER A 390 30.30 -137.08 -28.66
CA SER A 390 31.70 -137.51 -28.74
C SER A 390 32.02 -138.59 -27.69
N ARG A 391 31.46 -138.50 -26.47
CA ARG A 391 31.58 -139.55 -25.44
C ARG A 391 30.83 -140.83 -25.80
N GLU A 392 29.71 -140.73 -26.51
CA GLU A 392 29.03 -141.92 -27.06
C GLU A 392 29.93 -142.64 -28.08
N ILE A 393 30.65 -141.89 -28.94
CA ILE A 393 31.62 -142.47 -29.88
C ILE A 393 32.77 -143.16 -29.13
N GLU A 394 33.29 -142.56 -28.06
CA GLU A 394 34.30 -143.18 -27.19
C GLU A 394 33.84 -144.55 -26.66
N THR A 395 32.59 -144.64 -26.22
CA THR A 395 31.98 -145.90 -25.75
C THR A 395 31.86 -146.93 -26.89
N VAL A 396 31.52 -146.50 -28.11
CA VAL A 396 31.50 -147.39 -29.28
C VAL A 396 32.91 -147.88 -29.63
N LEU A 397 33.93 -147.03 -29.49
CA LEU A 397 35.33 -147.40 -29.73
C LEU A 397 35.85 -148.40 -28.70
N ASP A 398 35.41 -148.32 -27.44
CA ASP A 398 35.70 -149.36 -26.43
C ASP A 398 35.14 -150.72 -26.86
N VAL A 399 33.89 -150.76 -27.32
CA VAL A 399 33.29 -152.00 -27.85
C VAL A 399 34.04 -152.52 -29.07
N ILE A 400 34.45 -151.63 -29.99
CA ILE A 400 35.25 -152.03 -31.16
C ILE A 400 36.61 -152.59 -30.71
N HIS A 401 37.28 -151.94 -29.77
CA HIS A 401 38.54 -152.42 -29.21
C HIS A 401 38.37 -153.83 -28.63
N ASP A 402 37.37 -154.03 -27.76
CA ASP A 402 37.05 -155.33 -27.16
C ASP A 402 36.77 -156.41 -28.22
N VAL A 403 35.99 -156.08 -29.26
CA VAL A 403 35.69 -157.00 -30.37
C VAL A 403 36.95 -157.32 -31.17
N THR A 404 37.81 -156.34 -31.45
CA THR A 404 39.06 -156.57 -32.20
C THR A 404 40.07 -157.39 -31.39
N GLU A 405 40.14 -157.21 -30.07
CA GLU A 405 40.96 -158.00 -29.17
C GLU A 405 40.46 -159.45 -29.08
N GLN A 406 39.15 -159.64 -28.90
CA GLN A 406 38.52 -160.97 -28.97
C GLN A 406 38.75 -161.64 -30.32
N THR A 407 38.62 -160.91 -31.43
CA THR A 407 38.85 -161.42 -32.78
C THR A 407 40.31 -161.81 -32.99
N ASN A 408 41.26 -161.01 -32.48
CA ASN A 408 42.69 -161.32 -32.50
C ASN A 408 43.02 -162.58 -31.67
N LEU A 409 42.39 -162.76 -30.50
CA LEU A 409 42.53 -163.97 -29.68
C LEU A 409 41.91 -165.22 -30.35
N LEU A 410 40.72 -165.09 -30.94
CA LEU A 410 40.06 -166.16 -31.71
C LEU A 410 40.90 -166.57 -32.91
N ALA A 411 41.43 -165.59 -33.65
CA ALA A 411 42.29 -165.82 -34.81
C ALA A 411 43.63 -166.47 -34.40
N LEU A 412 44.22 -166.07 -33.28
CA LEU A 412 45.41 -166.73 -32.71
C LEU A 412 45.12 -168.19 -32.36
N ASN A 413 44.00 -168.48 -31.70
CA ASN A 413 43.61 -169.85 -31.37
C ASN A 413 43.36 -170.69 -32.63
N ALA A 414 42.74 -170.11 -33.66
CA ALA A 414 42.52 -170.76 -34.95
C ALA A 414 43.85 -171.03 -35.69
N ALA A 415 44.81 -170.09 -35.65
CA ALA A 415 46.13 -170.26 -36.24
C ALA A 415 46.93 -171.38 -35.55
N ILE A 416 46.83 -171.47 -34.22
CA ILE A 416 47.44 -172.55 -33.42
C ILE A 416 46.84 -173.91 -33.82
N GLU A 417 45.51 -174.02 -33.89
CA GLU A 417 44.86 -175.30 -34.23
C GLU A 417 45.08 -175.69 -35.69
N ALA A 418 45.16 -174.72 -36.61
CA ALA A 418 45.55 -174.94 -38.00
C ALA A 418 46.99 -175.43 -38.15
N ALA A 419 47.94 -174.91 -37.34
CA ALA A 419 49.31 -175.42 -37.29
C ALA A 419 49.37 -176.86 -36.74
N ARG A 420 48.47 -177.20 -35.80
CA ARG A 420 48.34 -178.53 -35.20
C ARG A 420 47.83 -179.59 -36.18
N ALA A 421 47.01 -179.20 -37.16
CA ALA A 421 46.47 -180.06 -38.21
C ALA A 421 47.47 -180.36 -39.37
N GLY A 422 48.69 -179.80 -39.34
CA GLY A 422 49.75 -180.06 -40.32
C GLY A 422 49.40 -179.62 -41.74
N GLU A 423 49.76 -180.42 -42.76
CA GLU A 423 49.56 -180.08 -44.19
C GLU A 423 48.08 -179.83 -44.57
N GLN A 424 47.11 -180.45 -43.87
CA GLN A 424 45.67 -180.25 -44.11
C GLN A 424 45.15 -178.89 -43.59
N GLY A 425 45.90 -178.24 -42.67
CA GLY A 425 45.52 -176.97 -42.04
C GLY A 425 46.09 -175.72 -42.72
N ARG A 426 46.95 -175.85 -43.75
CA ARG A 426 47.66 -174.70 -44.37
C ARG A 426 46.74 -173.59 -44.86
N GLY A 427 45.63 -173.93 -45.51
CA GLY A 427 44.66 -172.93 -46.00
C GLY A 427 43.99 -172.16 -44.87
N PHE A 428 43.63 -172.86 -43.78
CA PHE A 428 43.03 -172.25 -42.59
C PHE A 428 44.04 -171.40 -41.80
N ALA A 429 45.31 -171.81 -41.73
CA ALA A 429 46.37 -171.04 -41.07
C ALA A 429 46.59 -169.67 -41.74
N VAL A 430 46.57 -169.61 -43.07
CA VAL A 430 46.70 -168.35 -43.82
C VAL A 430 45.50 -167.43 -43.56
N VAL A 431 44.28 -167.97 -43.56
CA VAL A 431 43.07 -167.18 -43.25
C VAL A 431 43.09 -166.69 -41.80
N ALA A 432 43.52 -167.52 -40.85
CA ALA A 432 43.62 -167.13 -39.44
C ALA A 432 44.65 -166.01 -39.22
N GLU A 433 45.82 -166.07 -39.87
CA GLU A 433 46.82 -165.00 -39.77
C GLU A 433 46.34 -163.70 -40.46
N GLU A 434 45.60 -163.80 -41.58
CA GLU A 434 45.01 -162.63 -42.25
C GLU A 434 43.92 -161.97 -41.38
N VAL A 435 43.06 -162.77 -40.73
CA VAL A 435 42.04 -162.27 -39.78
C VAL A 435 42.72 -161.63 -38.57
N ARG A 436 43.83 -162.19 -38.08
CA ARG A 436 44.61 -161.64 -36.99
C ARG A 436 45.24 -160.28 -37.36
N ALA A 437 45.85 -160.19 -38.54
CA ALA A 437 46.42 -158.96 -39.07
C ALA A 437 45.34 -157.89 -39.27
N LEU A 438 44.15 -158.28 -39.74
CA LEU A 438 43.00 -157.38 -39.87
C LEU A 438 42.49 -156.90 -38.50
N ALA A 439 42.36 -157.79 -37.52
CA ALA A 439 41.97 -157.44 -36.16
C ALA A 439 42.96 -156.45 -35.51
N LYS A 440 44.27 -156.67 -35.69
CA LYS A 440 45.31 -155.74 -35.23
C LYS A 440 45.21 -154.37 -35.93
N ARG A 441 45.04 -154.34 -37.25
CA ARG A 441 44.86 -153.07 -38.00
C ARG A 441 43.58 -152.32 -37.59
N SER A 442 42.51 -153.04 -37.28
CA SER A 442 41.26 -152.46 -36.79
C SER A 442 41.41 -151.89 -35.38
N SER A 443 42.09 -152.59 -34.48
CA SER A 443 42.44 -152.08 -33.14
C SER A 443 43.31 -150.82 -33.22
N GLU A 444 44.39 -150.84 -34.01
CA GLU A 444 45.24 -149.66 -34.22
C GLU A 444 44.51 -148.46 -34.87
N SER A 445 43.44 -148.73 -35.64
CA SER A 445 42.60 -147.68 -36.21
C SER A 445 41.61 -147.14 -35.18
N ALA A 446 41.03 -148.01 -34.34
CA ALA A 446 40.16 -147.62 -33.23
C ALA A 446 40.92 -146.74 -32.21
N ASP A 447 42.17 -147.06 -31.90
CA ASP A 447 43.03 -146.25 -31.02
C ASP A 447 43.32 -144.86 -31.61
N ARG A 448 43.57 -144.78 -32.93
CA ARG A 448 43.75 -143.48 -33.60
C ARG A 448 42.48 -142.64 -33.55
N ILE A 449 41.30 -143.25 -33.75
CA ILE A 449 40.02 -142.54 -33.63
C ILE A 449 39.79 -142.12 -32.18
N ARG A 450 40.13 -142.96 -31.19
CA ARG A 450 40.04 -142.65 -29.76
C ARG A 450 40.82 -141.37 -29.43
N THR A 451 42.08 -141.27 -29.85
CA THR A 451 42.88 -140.05 -29.63
C THR A 451 42.26 -138.81 -30.27
N ILE A 452 41.67 -138.93 -31.47
CA ILE A 452 40.96 -137.82 -32.12
C ILE A 452 39.72 -137.39 -31.30
N ILE A 453 38.96 -138.36 -30.79
CA ILE A 453 37.75 -138.11 -29.99
C ILE A 453 38.11 -137.52 -28.62
N GLU A 454 39.16 -137.99 -27.97
CA GLU A 454 39.69 -137.40 -26.72
C GLU A 454 40.08 -135.93 -26.93
N GLY A 455 40.77 -135.63 -28.05
CA GLY A 455 41.06 -134.26 -28.47
C GLY A 455 39.79 -133.43 -28.68
N LEU A 456 38.79 -133.98 -29.38
CA LEU A 456 37.52 -133.30 -29.62
C LEU A 456 36.75 -133.02 -28.31
N VAL A 457 36.76 -133.93 -27.35
CA VAL A 457 36.16 -133.73 -26.01
C VAL A 457 36.91 -132.63 -25.23
N ALA A 458 38.23 -132.57 -25.33
CA ALA A 458 39.03 -131.51 -24.71
C ALA A 458 38.77 -130.13 -25.35
N ASP A 459 38.70 -130.07 -26.68
CA ASP A 459 38.42 -128.84 -27.43
C ASP A 459 37.01 -128.31 -27.16
N THR A 460 36.01 -129.20 -27.12
CA THR A 460 34.62 -128.82 -26.79
C THR A 460 34.49 -128.28 -25.36
N ARG A 461 35.19 -128.86 -24.36
CA ARG A 461 35.24 -128.29 -23.00
C ARG A 461 35.85 -126.89 -22.98
N THR A 462 36.92 -126.68 -23.73
CA THR A 462 37.57 -125.37 -23.85
C THR A 462 36.64 -124.34 -24.50
N ALA A 463 35.89 -124.75 -25.52
CA ALA A 463 34.87 -123.93 -26.16
C ALA A 463 33.74 -123.54 -25.20
N VAL A 464 33.20 -124.49 -24.41
CA VAL A 464 32.17 -124.22 -23.39
C VAL A 464 32.68 -123.21 -22.35
N SER A 465 33.89 -123.42 -21.80
CA SER A 465 34.47 -122.47 -20.84
C SER A 465 34.67 -121.06 -21.43
N THR A 466 35.04 -120.98 -22.70
CA THR A 466 35.15 -119.68 -23.41
C THR A 466 33.78 -119.02 -23.58
N MET A 467 32.73 -119.80 -23.83
CA MET A 467 31.35 -119.32 -23.94
C MET A 467 30.81 -118.82 -22.59
N GLU A 468 31.03 -119.54 -21.49
CA GLU A 468 30.68 -119.09 -20.14
C GLU A 468 31.32 -117.73 -19.81
N ARG A 469 32.63 -117.59 -20.07
CA ARG A 469 33.33 -116.30 -19.88
C ARG A 469 32.80 -115.20 -20.81
N SER A 470 32.37 -115.55 -22.01
CA SER A 470 31.77 -114.59 -22.96
C SER A 470 30.39 -114.14 -22.49
N GLN A 471 29.60 -115.05 -21.91
CA GLN A 471 28.31 -114.76 -21.30
C GLN A 471 28.45 -113.79 -20.11
N GLU A 472 29.41 -114.04 -19.21
CA GLU A 472 29.73 -113.12 -18.10
C GLU A 472 30.12 -111.72 -18.60
N ARG A 473 30.93 -111.64 -19.67
CA ARG A 473 31.33 -110.36 -20.27
C ARG A 473 30.16 -109.63 -20.92
N SER A 474 29.25 -110.33 -21.59
CA SER A 474 28.03 -109.75 -22.15
C SER A 474 27.13 -109.20 -21.03
N GLN A 475 26.96 -109.95 -19.94
CA GLN A 475 26.18 -109.50 -18.77
C GLN A 475 26.78 -108.23 -18.14
N SER A 476 28.10 -108.18 -17.94
CA SER A 476 28.77 -106.98 -17.44
C SER A 476 28.62 -105.78 -18.39
N SER A 477 28.58 -106.03 -19.70
CA SER A 477 28.37 -104.98 -20.70
C SER A 477 26.92 -104.46 -20.70
N LEU A 478 25.93 -105.32 -20.43
CA LEU A 478 24.54 -104.93 -20.20
C LEU A 478 24.39 -104.03 -18.98
N GLU A 479 25.02 -104.39 -17.85
CA GLU A 479 25.00 -103.56 -16.63
C GLU A 479 25.63 -102.19 -16.86
N ARG A 480 26.78 -102.12 -17.56
CA ARG A 480 27.42 -100.85 -17.92
C ARG A 480 26.55 -100.00 -18.86
N SER A 481 25.86 -100.64 -19.79
CA SER A 481 24.92 -99.94 -20.68
C SER A 481 23.74 -99.37 -19.90
N HIS A 482 23.23 -100.09 -18.90
CA HIS A 482 22.19 -99.57 -18.01
C HIS A 482 22.65 -98.34 -17.23
N GLN A 483 23.85 -98.39 -16.64
CA GLN A 483 24.43 -97.24 -15.92
C GLN A 483 24.64 -96.02 -16.84
N ALA A 484 25.10 -96.25 -18.07
CA ALA A 484 25.24 -95.18 -19.06
C ALA A 484 23.90 -94.55 -19.41
N ARG A 485 22.84 -95.35 -19.53
CA ARG A 485 21.47 -94.87 -19.78
C ARG A 485 20.94 -94.00 -18.65
N GLU A 486 21.09 -94.44 -17.39
CA GLU A 486 20.68 -93.65 -16.22
C GLU A 486 21.41 -92.30 -16.15
N ALA A 487 22.70 -92.28 -16.49
CA ALA A 487 23.50 -91.05 -16.56
C ALA A 487 22.97 -90.10 -17.65
N LEU A 488 22.66 -90.61 -18.84
CA LEU A 488 22.11 -89.81 -19.95
C LEU A 488 20.71 -89.25 -19.62
N GLN A 489 19.85 -90.04 -18.96
CA GLN A 489 18.55 -89.56 -18.48
C GLN A 489 18.69 -88.46 -17.42
N SER A 490 19.68 -88.59 -16.52
CA SER A 490 19.98 -87.57 -15.53
C SER A 490 20.46 -86.27 -16.19
N ILE A 491 21.30 -86.36 -17.24
CA ILE A 491 21.73 -85.21 -18.05
C ILE A 491 20.52 -84.57 -18.73
N ALA A 492 19.65 -85.34 -19.39
CA ALA A 492 18.46 -84.80 -20.05
C ALA A 492 17.54 -84.05 -19.07
N THR A 493 17.37 -84.58 -17.86
CA THR A 493 16.59 -83.93 -16.80
C THR A 493 17.21 -82.60 -16.38
N ALA A 494 18.53 -82.59 -16.10
CA ALA A 494 19.25 -81.37 -15.71
C ALA A 494 19.22 -80.31 -16.82
N VAL A 495 19.31 -80.71 -18.09
CA VAL A 495 19.20 -79.80 -19.23
C VAL A 495 17.79 -79.20 -19.36
N SER A 496 16.75 -79.99 -19.07
CA SER A 496 15.37 -79.48 -19.04
C SER A 496 15.17 -78.43 -17.94
N GLU A 497 15.75 -78.64 -16.75
CA GLU A 497 15.73 -77.64 -15.66
C GLU A 497 16.47 -76.35 -16.06
N ILE A 498 17.62 -76.48 -16.74
CA ILE A 498 18.36 -75.34 -17.29
C ILE A 498 17.48 -74.55 -18.28
N HIS A 499 16.74 -75.22 -19.16
CA HIS A 499 15.85 -74.56 -20.12
C HIS A 499 14.74 -73.75 -19.41
N GLU A 500 14.17 -74.27 -18.33
CA GLU A 500 13.16 -73.57 -17.53
C GLU A 500 13.76 -72.33 -16.85
N GLN A 501 14.96 -72.45 -16.25
CA GLN A 501 15.65 -71.33 -15.62
C GLN A 501 16.01 -70.23 -16.62
N ILE A 502 16.47 -70.58 -17.82
CA ILE A 502 16.78 -69.60 -18.87
C ILE A 502 15.52 -68.85 -19.32
N THR A 503 14.39 -69.53 -19.41
CA THR A 503 13.11 -68.90 -19.72
C THR A 503 12.75 -67.86 -18.66
N GLN A 504 12.94 -68.17 -17.37
CA GLN A 504 12.73 -67.20 -16.27
C GLN A 504 13.71 -66.02 -16.35
N ILE A 505 14.99 -66.27 -16.66
CA ILE A 505 16.00 -65.22 -16.83
C ILE A 505 15.62 -64.28 -18.00
N ALA A 506 15.14 -64.83 -19.11
CA ALA A 506 14.70 -64.04 -20.27
C ALA A 506 13.53 -63.12 -19.90
N THR A 507 12.50 -63.64 -19.20
CA THR A 507 11.37 -62.84 -18.70
C THR A 507 11.84 -61.76 -17.74
N ALA A 508 12.72 -62.09 -16.79
CA ALA A 508 13.24 -61.12 -15.83
C ALA A 508 14.05 -60.01 -16.52
N ALA A 509 14.79 -60.33 -17.59
CA ALA A 509 15.50 -59.35 -18.39
C ALA A 509 14.54 -58.42 -19.15
N GLU A 510 13.44 -58.94 -19.72
CA GLU A 510 12.40 -58.10 -20.33
C GLU A 510 11.74 -57.14 -19.32
N GLU A 511 11.41 -57.63 -18.13
CA GLU A 511 10.86 -56.80 -17.04
C GLU A 511 11.86 -55.71 -16.62
N GLN A 512 13.14 -56.06 -16.46
CA GLN A 512 14.19 -55.08 -16.16
C GLN A 512 14.34 -54.03 -17.28
N GLY A 513 14.18 -54.43 -18.54
CA GLY A 513 14.18 -53.51 -19.68
C GLY A 513 13.06 -52.48 -19.59
N GLN A 514 11.84 -52.91 -19.24
CA GLN A 514 10.70 -52.00 -19.05
C GLN A 514 10.93 -51.04 -17.87
N VAL A 515 11.49 -51.53 -16.76
CA VAL A 515 11.83 -50.69 -15.61
C VAL A 515 12.90 -49.65 -15.99
N ALA A 516 13.91 -50.03 -16.77
CA ALA A 516 14.93 -49.10 -17.25
C ALA A 516 14.32 -47.98 -18.13
N GLU A 517 13.37 -48.31 -19.02
CA GLU A 517 12.65 -47.31 -19.83
C GLU A 517 11.78 -46.36 -18.96
N GLU A 518 11.13 -46.88 -17.93
CA GLU A 518 10.38 -46.05 -16.97
C GLU A 518 11.30 -45.12 -16.18
N LEU A 519 12.42 -45.64 -15.68
CA LEU A 519 13.43 -44.83 -15.00
C LEU A 519 13.97 -43.74 -15.91
N ASN A 520 14.22 -44.03 -17.18
CA ASN A 520 14.68 -43.03 -18.15
C ASN A 520 13.66 -41.89 -18.33
N ARG A 521 12.36 -42.22 -18.39
CA ARG A 521 11.28 -41.21 -18.45
C ARG A 521 11.22 -40.37 -17.17
N ASN A 522 11.37 -41.00 -16.01
CA ASN A 522 11.38 -40.30 -14.72
C ASN A 522 12.56 -39.34 -14.61
N VAL A 523 13.76 -39.77 -15.04
CA VAL A 523 14.96 -38.94 -15.11
C VAL A 523 14.75 -37.73 -16.02
N SER A 524 14.15 -37.92 -17.20
CA SER A 524 13.81 -36.81 -18.09
C SER A 524 12.86 -35.80 -17.43
N GLY A 525 11.87 -36.27 -16.66
CA GLY A 525 10.98 -35.40 -15.89
C GLY A 525 11.69 -34.63 -14.77
N ILE A 526 12.68 -35.25 -14.13
CA ILE A 526 13.52 -34.60 -13.11
C ILE A 526 14.36 -33.47 -13.74
N VAL A 527 14.94 -33.69 -14.93
CA VAL A 527 15.69 -32.66 -15.65
C VAL A 527 14.79 -31.46 -15.98
N GLU A 528 13.58 -31.71 -16.47
CA GLU A 528 12.63 -30.63 -16.77
C GLU A 528 12.24 -29.83 -15.51
N ALA A 529 11.96 -30.52 -14.40
CA ALA A 529 11.64 -29.90 -13.12
C ALA A 529 12.82 -29.10 -12.54
N ALA A 530 14.05 -29.57 -12.71
CA ALA A 530 15.26 -28.85 -12.35
C ALA A 530 15.43 -27.57 -13.19
N GLY A 531 15.15 -27.64 -14.50
CA GLY A 531 15.13 -26.48 -15.39
C GLY A 531 14.13 -25.41 -14.94
N GLN A 532 12.88 -25.80 -14.66
CA GLN A 532 11.85 -24.90 -14.13
C GLN A 532 12.25 -24.30 -12.77
N SER A 533 12.87 -25.10 -11.89
CA SER A 533 13.36 -24.62 -10.59
C SER A 533 14.48 -23.59 -10.75
N SER A 534 15.38 -23.78 -11.71
CA SER A 534 16.44 -22.82 -12.04
C SER A 534 15.87 -21.47 -12.49
N GLU A 535 14.87 -21.48 -13.37
CA GLU A 535 14.15 -20.27 -13.79
C GLU A 535 13.45 -19.57 -12.61
N GLY A 536 12.75 -20.33 -11.76
CA GLY A 536 12.08 -19.80 -10.58
C GLY A 536 13.05 -19.18 -9.55
N VAL A 537 14.22 -19.79 -9.37
CA VAL A 537 15.31 -19.23 -8.56
C VAL A 537 15.82 -17.92 -9.14
N GLN A 538 15.98 -17.83 -10.45
CA GLN A 538 16.43 -16.60 -11.10
C GLN A 538 15.41 -15.47 -10.94
N GLN A 539 14.12 -15.75 -11.09
CA GLN A 539 13.04 -14.80 -10.84
C GLN A 539 13.02 -14.34 -9.38
N THR A 540 13.16 -15.26 -8.43
CA THR A 540 13.19 -14.95 -6.99
C THR A 540 14.39 -14.07 -6.64
N SER A 541 15.56 -14.36 -7.18
CA SER A 541 16.77 -13.55 -7.00
C SER A 541 16.57 -12.13 -7.53
N GLN A 542 15.97 -11.98 -8.73
CA GLN A 542 15.65 -10.68 -9.31
C GLN A 542 14.66 -9.88 -8.45
N ALA A 543 13.56 -10.52 -8.04
CA ALA A 543 12.54 -9.91 -7.19
C ALA A 543 13.11 -9.48 -5.83
N SER A 544 13.98 -10.29 -5.23
CA SER A 544 14.67 -9.96 -3.98
C SER A 544 15.57 -8.73 -4.13
N GLY A 545 16.31 -8.64 -5.24
CA GLY A 545 17.11 -7.45 -5.56
C GLY A 545 16.25 -6.20 -5.75
N GLU A 546 15.08 -6.33 -6.39
CA GLU A 546 14.14 -5.21 -6.52
C GLU A 546 13.53 -4.78 -5.19
N LEU A 547 13.13 -5.73 -4.33
CA LEU A 547 12.61 -5.45 -2.99
C LEU A 547 13.65 -4.75 -2.11
N SER A 548 14.91 -5.19 -2.15
CA SER A 548 16.02 -4.54 -1.45
C SER A 548 16.17 -3.08 -1.90
N ARG A 549 16.21 -2.84 -3.21
CA ARG A 549 16.27 -1.48 -3.78
C ARG A 549 15.05 -0.62 -3.39
N MET A 550 13.84 -1.18 -3.43
CA MET A 550 12.63 -0.46 -3.00
C MET A 550 12.67 -0.13 -1.50
N GLY A 551 13.16 -1.06 -0.67
CA GLY A 551 13.40 -0.85 0.74
C GLY A 551 14.40 0.28 1.00
N GLU A 552 15.52 0.32 0.27
CA GLU A 552 16.49 1.42 0.37
C GLU A 552 15.89 2.78 -0.05
N GLN A 553 15.09 2.80 -1.13
CA GLN A 553 14.40 4.03 -1.57
C GLN A 553 13.40 4.53 -0.53
N LEU A 554 12.61 3.62 0.07
CA LEU A 554 11.65 3.95 1.12
C LEU A 554 12.39 4.44 2.38
N ARG A 555 13.49 3.78 2.77
CA ARG A 555 14.35 4.19 3.89
C ARG A 555 14.91 5.58 3.67
N ALA A 556 15.41 5.86 2.47
CA ALA A 556 15.91 7.18 2.10
C ALA A 556 14.81 8.24 2.16
N ALA A 557 13.62 7.95 1.65
CA ALA A 557 12.47 8.87 1.69
C ALA A 557 12.03 9.19 3.13
N VAL A 558 11.93 8.18 4.00
CA VAL A 558 11.55 8.35 5.41
C VAL A 558 12.65 9.06 6.20
N SER A 559 13.93 8.80 5.91
CA SER A 559 15.06 9.43 6.59
C SER A 559 15.17 10.94 6.39
N ARG A 560 14.45 11.50 5.39
CA ARG A 560 14.36 12.95 5.18
C ARG A 560 13.57 13.64 6.28
N PHE A 561 12.70 12.93 6.98
CA PHE A 561 11.94 13.48 8.10
C PHE A 561 12.70 13.21 9.40
N ARG A 562 12.76 14.24 10.26
CA ARG A 562 13.31 14.08 11.61
C ARG A 562 12.18 13.71 12.56
N VAL A 563 12.25 12.50 13.11
CA VAL A 563 11.17 11.84 13.87
C VAL A 563 11.60 11.49 15.28
#